data_AF-A0A0P9XFE3-F1
#
_entry.id   AF-A0A0P9XFE3-F1
#
_cell.length_a   1.000
_cell.length_b   1.000
_cell.length_c   1.000
_cell.angle_alpha   90.00
_cell.angle_beta   90.00
_cell.angle_gamma   90.00
#
_symmetry.space_group_name_H-M   'P 1'
#
loop_
_entity.id
_entity.type
_entity.pdbx_description
1 polymer ?
#
loop_
_entity_poly.entity_id
_entity_poly.type
_entity_poly.pdbx_seq_one_letter_code
_entity_poly.pdbx_strand_id
1 'polypeptide(L)'
;MQHVANAQVRDRHLMNQIEAELQKHQWYERIDRDTVGHAYRPLPQAGQHRQTYNRTWSAKEQANIEQVIELMRDWDTDRCEMTVTLYAAWNDFIIEGRPVTDEAIVDEVMHRWNEAKLRFSKSEWLAVLTEMKKHGLLTPTGFGKRTRGGTLSLPGFE
;
A
#
# COMPACT_ATOMS: atom_id res chain seq x y z
N MET A 1 10.60 -8.13 -19.30
CA MET A 1 9.87 -6.91 -18.89
C MET A 1 9.83 -6.87 -17.38
N GLN A 2 10.69 -6.06 -16.76
CA GLN A 2 10.78 -5.93 -15.31
C GLN A 2 9.77 -4.87 -14.87
N HIS A 3 8.66 -5.29 -14.28
CA HIS A 3 7.78 -4.36 -13.56
C HIS A 3 8.51 -3.91 -12.30
N VAL A 4 8.93 -2.65 -12.31
CA VAL A 4 9.53 -1.96 -11.17
C VAL A 4 8.40 -1.68 -10.19
N ALA A 5 8.40 -2.38 -9.06
CA ALA A 5 7.53 -2.05 -7.94
C ALA A 5 8.04 -0.74 -7.31
N ASN A 6 7.69 0.38 -7.93
CA ASN A 6 7.73 1.68 -7.27
C ASN A 6 6.59 1.66 -6.24
N ALA A 7 6.94 1.70 -4.96
CA ALA A 7 6.00 1.83 -3.86
C ALA A 7 5.39 3.26 -3.83
N GLN A 8 4.80 3.66 -4.94
CA GLN A 8 3.96 4.85 -5.03
C GLN A 8 2.52 4.34 -5.05
N VAL A 9 1.75 4.72 -4.04
CA VAL A 9 0.33 4.35 -3.80
C VAL A 9 -0.59 4.68 -4.99
N ARG A 10 -0.08 5.43 -5.97
CA ARG A 10 -0.75 5.75 -7.23
C ARG A 10 0.09 5.27 -8.41
N ASP A 11 0.19 3.96 -8.60
CA ASP A 11 0.48 3.46 -9.94
C ASP A 11 -0.76 3.67 -10.81
N ARG A 12 -0.79 4.80 -11.52
CA ARG A 12 -1.90 5.16 -12.43
C ARG A 12 -2.11 4.12 -13.51
N HIS A 13 -1.04 3.43 -13.94
CA HIS A 13 -1.15 2.37 -14.93
C HIS A 13 -1.88 1.17 -14.34
N LEU A 14 -1.49 0.72 -13.15
CA LEU A 14 -2.17 -0.36 -12.44
C LEU A 14 -3.65 -0.03 -12.19
N MET A 15 -3.96 1.19 -11.73
CA MET A 15 -5.35 1.60 -11.50
C MET A 15 -6.18 1.58 -12.79
N ASN A 16 -5.64 2.11 -13.89
CA ASN A 16 -6.32 2.05 -15.18
C ASN A 16 -6.52 0.60 -15.67
N GLN A 17 -5.55 -0.29 -15.43
CA GLN A 17 -5.68 -1.71 -15.75
C GLN A 17 -6.78 -2.39 -14.93
N ILE A 18 -6.83 -2.12 -13.62
CA ILE A 18 -7.89 -2.62 -12.74
C ILE A 18 -9.25 -2.15 -13.24
N GLU A 19 -9.41 -0.84 -13.47
CA GLU A 19 -10.67 -0.25 -13.97
C GLU A 19 -11.10 -0.87 -15.31
N ALA A 20 -10.17 -1.09 -16.23
CA ALA A 20 -10.45 -1.73 -17.51
C ALA A 20 -10.92 -3.18 -17.35
N GLU A 21 -10.30 -3.98 -16.48
CA GLU A 21 -10.74 -5.35 -16.22
C GLU A 21 -12.09 -5.41 -15.51
N LEU A 22 -12.36 -4.50 -14.55
CA LEU A 22 -13.67 -4.39 -13.90
C LEU A 22 -14.79 -4.14 -14.91
N GLN A 23 -14.55 -3.26 -15.89
CA GLN A 23 -15.52 -2.93 -16.94
C GLN A 23 -15.67 -4.06 -17.96
N LYS A 24 -14.55 -4.62 -18.43
CA LYS A 24 -14.51 -5.74 -19.38
C LYS A 24 -15.26 -6.97 -18.86
N HIS A 25 -15.16 -7.26 -17.57
CA HIS A 25 -15.91 -8.34 -16.92
C HIS A 25 -17.33 -7.95 -16.49
N GLN A 26 -17.79 -6.75 -16.83
CA GLN A 26 -19.13 -6.26 -16.48
C GLN A 26 -19.39 -6.28 -14.96
N TRP A 27 -18.36 -6.05 -14.15
CA TRP A 27 -18.49 -6.00 -12.70
C TRP A 27 -18.81 -4.59 -12.22
N TYR A 28 -17.99 -3.62 -12.60
CA TYR A 28 -18.18 -2.21 -12.25
C TYR A 28 -17.63 -1.32 -13.34
N GLU A 29 -18.18 -0.11 -13.45
CA GLU A 29 -17.61 0.97 -14.24
C GLU A 29 -17.30 2.18 -13.36
N ARG A 30 -16.24 2.91 -13.71
CA ARG A 30 -15.91 4.20 -13.11
C ARG A 30 -16.89 5.25 -13.63
N ILE A 31 -17.45 6.05 -12.73
CA ILE A 31 -18.24 7.24 -13.05
C ILE A 31 -17.61 8.46 -12.39
N ASP A 32 -17.68 9.60 -13.06
CA ASP A 32 -17.25 10.87 -12.49
C ASP A 32 -18.26 11.31 -11.43
N ARG A 33 -17.77 11.91 -10.34
CA ARG A 33 -18.63 12.56 -9.36
C ARG A 33 -18.81 14.03 -9.75
N ASP A 34 -19.93 14.62 -9.34
CA ASP A 34 -20.12 16.07 -9.44
C ASP A 34 -19.11 16.84 -8.56
N THR A 35 -18.60 16.17 -7.52
CA THR A 35 -17.52 16.62 -6.65
C THR A 35 -16.17 16.03 -7.08
N VAL A 36 -15.11 16.33 -6.32
CA VAL A 36 -13.79 15.71 -6.54
C VAL A 36 -13.85 14.17 -6.45
N GLY A 37 -13.18 13.51 -7.40
CA GLY A 37 -12.98 12.06 -7.42
C GLY A 37 -13.90 11.29 -8.36
N HIS A 38 -13.91 9.97 -8.21
CA HIS A 38 -14.74 9.07 -9.01
C HIS A 38 -15.55 8.14 -8.10
N ALA A 39 -16.65 7.60 -8.59
CA ALA A 39 -17.38 6.51 -7.97
C ALA A 39 -17.38 5.29 -8.88
N TYR A 40 -17.89 4.16 -8.36
CA TYR A 40 -18.06 2.95 -9.12
C TYR A 40 -19.53 2.55 -9.13
N ARG A 41 -20.07 2.28 -10.32
CA ARG A 41 -21.44 1.80 -10.49
C ARG A 41 -21.43 0.31 -10.81
N PRO A 42 -22.27 -0.52 -10.15
CA PRO A 42 -22.36 -1.94 -10.48
C PRO A 42 -22.92 -2.15 -11.89
N LEU A 43 -22.36 -3.14 -12.59
CA LEU A 43 -22.79 -3.61 -13.90
C LEU A 43 -23.49 -5.00 -13.77
N PRO A 44 -24.05 -5.58 -14.85
CA PRO A 44 -24.87 -6.79 -14.75
C PRO A 44 -24.22 -8.02 -14.10
N GLN A 45 -22.89 -8.10 -14.07
CA GLN A 45 -22.13 -9.20 -13.45
C GLN A 45 -21.45 -8.78 -12.14
N ALA A 46 -21.83 -7.65 -11.54
CA ALA A 46 -21.29 -7.19 -10.26
C ALA A 46 -21.30 -8.30 -9.20
N GLY A 47 -20.18 -8.46 -8.49
CA GLY A 47 -20.02 -9.49 -7.46
C GLY A 47 -19.55 -10.85 -7.95
N GLN A 48 -19.54 -11.15 -9.26
CA GLN A 48 -19.09 -12.47 -9.73
C GLN A 48 -17.59 -12.74 -9.47
N HIS A 49 -16.76 -11.69 -9.35
CA HIS A 49 -15.36 -11.79 -8.91
C HIS A 49 -15.20 -12.49 -7.55
N ARG A 50 -16.23 -12.47 -6.68
CA ARG A 50 -16.19 -13.12 -5.36
C ARG A 50 -15.92 -14.62 -5.46
N GLN A 51 -16.41 -15.29 -6.52
CA GLN A 51 -16.16 -16.72 -6.69
C GLN A 51 -14.66 -17.00 -6.88
N THR A 52 -13.99 -16.20 -7.72
CA THR A 52 -12.55 -16.29 -7.93
C THR A 52 -11.81 -15.94 -6.65
N TYR A 53 -12.15 -14.81 -6.01
CA TYR A 53 -11.57 -14.39 -4.74
C TYR A 53 -11.62 -15.49 -3.67
N ASN A 54 -12.79 -16.11 -3.46
CA ASN A 54 -12.99 -17.16 -2.47
C ASN A 54 -12.20 -18.44 -2.76
N ARG A 55 -11.86 -18.70 -4.03
CA ARG A 55 -11.06 -19.87 -4.45
C ARG A 55 -9.56 -19.59 -4.39
N THR A 56 -9.15 -18.35 -4.65
CA THR A 56 -7.74 -17.96 -4.71
C THR A 56 -7.10 -17.85 -3.34
N TRP A 57 -7.84 -17.32 -2.36
CA TRP A 57 -7.31 -17.03 -1.03
C TRP A 57 -7.90 -17.97 0.02
N SER A 58 -7.09 -18.40 0.98
CA SER A 58 -7.56 -19.18 2.13
C SER A 58 -8.49 -18.35 3.03
N ALA A 59 -9.31 -19.01 3.86
CA ALA A 59 -10.20 -18.32 4.79
C ALA A 59 -9.45 -17.35 5.74
N LYS A 60 -8.23 -17.71 6.15
CA LYS A 60 -7.37 -16.85 6.98
C LYS A 60 -6.93 -15.60 6.22
N GLU A 61 -6.51 -15.75 4.98
CA GLU A 61 -6.10 -14.60 4.16
C GLU A 61 -7.29 -13.70 3.83
N GLN A 62 -8.45 -14.27 3.52
CA GLN A 62 -9.69 -13.52 3.32
C GLN A 62 -10.05 -12.68 4.56
N ALA A 63 -9.94 -13.28 5.75
CA ALA A 63 -10.17 -12.56 7.01
C ALA A 63 -9.17 -11.42 7.23
N ASN A 64 -7.89 -11.63 6.90
CA ASN A 64 -6.87 -10.58 6.99
C ASN A 64 -7.14 -9.44 5.99
N ILE A 65 -7.51 -9.77 4.75
CA ILE A 65 -7.87 -8.78 3.72
C ILE A 65 -9.06 -7.95 4.18
N GLU A 66 -10.11 -8.57 4.69
CA GLU A 66 -11.29 -7.87 5.21
C GLU A 66 -10.93 -6.94 6.38
N GLN A 67 -10.10 -7.41 7.33
CA GLN A 67 -9.67 -6.58 8.44
C GLN A 67 -8.85 -5.36 7.98
N VAL A 68 -8.01 -5.50 6.95
CA VAL A 68 -7.28 -4.35 6.36
C VAL A 68 -8.25 -3.38 5.69
N ILE A 69 -9.23 -3.89 4.93
CA ILE A 69 -10.26 -3.06 4.28
C ILE A 69 -11.06 -2.28 5.33
N GLU A 70 -11.56 -2.94 6.36
CA GLU A 70 -12.36 -2.29 7.41
C GLU A 70 -11.52 -1.29 8.22
N LEU A 71 -10.25 -1.60 8.51
CA LEU A 71 -9.34 -0.68 9.21
C LEU A 71 -9.11 0.62 8.43
N MET A 72 -8.94 0.51 7.11
CA MET A 72 -8.52 1.62 6.25
C MET A 72 -9.68 2.32 5.53
N ARG A 73 -10.92 1.81 5.62
CA ARG A 73 -12.08 2.28 4.86
C ARG A 73 -12.34 3.78 4.98
N ASP A 74 -12.16 4.31 6.19
CA ASP A 74 -12.45 5.72 6.51
C ASP A 74 -11.21 6.62 6.47
N TRP A 75 -10.07 6.09 6.01
CA TRP A 75 -8.83 6.85 5.95
C TRP A 75 -8.75 7.68 4.67
N ASP A 76 -8.20 8.88 4.79
CA ASP A 76 -7.84 9.68 3.63
C ASP A 76 -6.60 9.10 2.90
N THR A 77 -6.31 9.68 1.73
CA THR A 77 -5.18 9.24 0.91
C THR A 77 -3.84 9.47 1.61
N ASP A 78 -3.72 10.51 2.42
CA ASP A 78 -2.45 10.88 3.06
C ASP A 78 -2.10 9.89 4.18
N ARG A 79 -3.06 9.56 5.05
CA ARG A 79 -2.89 8.52 6.08
C ARG A 79 -2.60 7.15 5.47
N CYS A 80 -3.29 6.79 4.39
CA CYS A 80 -3.00 5.58 3.62
C CYS A 80 -1.56 5.60 3.09
N GLU A 81 -1.15 6.69 2.45
CA GLU A 81 0.20 6.83 1.89
C GLU A 81 1.27 6.72 2.96
N MET A 82 1.08 7.38 4.10
CA MET A 82 2.04 7.33 5.19
C MET A 82 2.17 5.90 5.74
N THR A 83 1.04 5.25 6.02
CA THR A 83 1.02 3.88 6.57
C THR A 83 1.75 2.89 5.67
N VAL A 84 1.45 2.87 4.38
CA VAL A 84 2.07 1.88 3.47
C VAL A 84 3.53 2.19 3.18
N THR A 85 3.93 3.47 3.20
CA THR A 85 5.34 3.87 3.06
C THR A 85 6.14 3.42 4.28
N LEU A 86 5.63 3.65 5.49
CA LEU A 86 6.24 3.18 6.74
C LEU A 86 6.30 1.65 6.81
N TYR A 87 5.21 0.97 6.44
CA TYR A 87 5.16 -0.50 6.43
C TYR A 87 6.26 -1.06 5.53
N ALA A 88 6.42 -0.51 4.34
CA ALA A 88 7.41 -0.99 3.38
C ALA A 88 8.85 -0.71 3.84
N ALA A 89 9.13 0.49 4.36
CA ALA A 89 10.45 0.82 4.94
C ALA A 89 10.79 -0.09 6.13
N TRP A 90 9.85 -0.28 7.06
CA TRP A 90 10.03 -1.19 8.19
C TRP A 90 10.25 -2.63 7.71
N ASN A 91 9.47 -3.12 6.75
CA ASN A 91 9.63 -4.47 6.21
C ASN A 91 11.02 -4.66 5.56
N ASP A 92 11.54 -3.65 4.85
CA ASP A 92 12.88 -3.70 4.26
C ASP A 92 13.98 -3.81 5.32
N PHE A 93 13.85 -3.10 6.45
CA PHE A 93 14.79 -3.25 7.57
C PHE A 93 14.81 -4.69 8.11
N ILE A 94 13.64 -5.33 8.23
CA ILE A 94 13.55 -6.72 8.69
C ILE A 94 14.21 -7.66 7.66
N ILE A 95 13.93 -7.48 6.37
CA ILE A 95 14.53 -8.30 5.29
C ILE A 95 16.05 -8.16 5.28
N GLU A 96 16.56 -6.95 5.51
CA GLU A 96 18.00 -6.62 5.52
C GLU A 96 18.69 -6.99 6.84
N GLY A 97 17.95 -7.47 7.86
CA GLY A 97 18.50 -7.76 9.19
C GLY A 97 19.00 -6.52 9.94
N ARG A 98 18.51 -5.32 9.58
CA ARG A 98 18.90 -4.05 10.21
C ARG A 98 18.16 -3.87 11.54
N PRO A 99 18.77 -3.18 12.53
CA PRO A 99 18.06 -2.80 13.74
C PRO A 99 16.83 -1.95 13.44
N VAL A 100 15.68 -2.38 13.93
CA VAL A 100 14.40 -1.70 13.75
C VAL A 100 14.19 -0.71 14.90
N THR A 101 14.30 0.59 14.61
CA THR A 101 13.90 1.67 15.52
C THR A 101 13.00 2.68 14.81
N ASP A 102 12.21 3.42 15.57
CA ASP A 102 11.22 4.35 14.99
C ASP A 102 11.90 5.50 14.28
N GLU A 103 12.97 6.02 14.87
CA GLU A 103 13.82 7.02 14.26
C GLU A 103 14.43 6.52 12.96
N ALA A 104 14.94 5.28 12.92
CA ALA A 104 15.57 4.76 11.72
C ALA A 104 14.57 4.51 10.58
N ILE A 105 13.36 4.03 10.90
CA ILE A 105 12.29 3.86 9.90
C ILE A 105 11.87 5.22 9.34
N VAL A 106 11.61 6.20 10.22
CA VAL A 106 11.14 7.52 9.79
C VAL A 106 12.22 8.27 9.01
N ASP A 107 13.48 8.21 9.45
CA ASP A 107 14.60 8.83 8.74
C ASP A 107 14.81 8.18 7.35
N GLU A 108 14.64 6.86 7.22
CA GLU A 108 14.65 6.18 5.91
C GLU A 108 13.57 6.77 5.00
N VAL A 109 12.32 6.86 5.48
CA VAL A 109 11.20 7.39 4.69
C VAL A 109 11.43 8.84 4.26
N MET A 110 11.90 9.70 5.16
CA MET A 110 12.09 11.13 4.90
C MET A 110 13.25 11.41 3.94
N HIS A 111 14.29 10.57 3.93
CA HIS A 111 15.53 10.88 3.20
C HIS A 111 15.81 9.98 1.99
N ARG A 112 15.20 8.80 1.88
CA ARG A 112 15.62 7.78 0.88
C ARG A 112 14.54 7.30 -0.07
N TRP A 113 13.29 7.74 0.11
CA TRP A 113 12.16 7.30 -0.71
C TRP A 113 11.81 8.32 -1.81
N ASN A 114 11.50 9.57 -1.45
CA ASN A 114 11.25 10.68 -2.38
C ASN A 114 11.14 12.01 -1.64
N GLU A 115 11.61 13.13 -2.21
CA GLU A 115 11.41 14.49 -1.65
C GLU A 115 9.93 14.84 -1.43
N ALA A 116 9.01 14.27 -2.22
CA ALA A 116 7.57 14.44 -2.02
C ALA A 116 7.09 14.01 -0.62
N LYS A 117 7.85 13.17 0.10
CA LYS A 117 7.55 12.74 1.48
C LYS A 117 7.82 13.82 2.52
N LEU A 118 8.59 14.86 2.17
CA LEU A 118 8.85 16.03 3.02
C LEU A 118 7.61 16.93 3.21
N ARG A 119 6.50 16.64 2.49
CA ARG A 119 5.21 17.29 2.73
C ARG A 119 4.60 16.95 4.10
N PHE A 120 5.08 15.89 4.74
CA PHE A 120 4.73 15.51 6.11
C PHE A 120 5.93 15.69 7.04
N SER A 121 5.66 16.20 8.25
CA SER A 121 6.65 16.39 9.30
C SER A 121 7.09 15.06 9.93
N LYS A 122 8.28 15.04 10.54
CA LYS A 122 8.78 13.91 11.33
C LYS A 122 7.81 13.49 12.43
N SER A 123 7.15 14.45 13.08
CA SER A 123 6.13 14.19 14.11
C SER A 123 4.90 13.49 13.56
N GLU A 124 4.43 13.84 12.36
CA GLU A 124 3.31 13.15 11.71
C GLU A 124 3.68 11.71 11.38
N TRP A 125 4.89 11.47 10.84
CA TRP A 125 5.39 10.12 10.57
C TRP A 125 5.47 9.26 11.82
N LEU A 126 6.02 9.80 12.91
CA LEU A 126 6.10 9.10 14.20
C LEU A 126 4.72 8.81 14.80
N ALA A 127 3.77 9.73 14.67
CA ALA A 127 2.40 9.53 15.12
C ALA A 127 1.74 8.37 14.36
N VAL A 128 1.86 8.33 13.03
CA VAL A 128 1.32 7.23 12.22
C VAL A 128 2.00 5.90 12.57
N LEU A 129 3.32 5.87 12.72
CA LEU A 129 4.05 4.65 13.10
C LEU A 129 3.63 4.14 14.48
N THR A 130 3.40 5.04 15.43
CA THR A 130 2.90 4.71 16.77
C THR A 130 1.51 4.06 16.70
N GLU A 131 0.61 4.60 15.86
CA GLU A 131 -0.71 3.98 15.65
C GLU A 131 -0.61 2.64 14.93
N MET A 132 0.23 2.51 13.89
CA MET A 132 0.44 1.24 13.18
C MET A 132 0.81 0.10 14.12
N LYS A 133 1.69 0.35 15.09
CA LYS A 133 2.14 -0.67 16.06
C LYS A 133 1.03 -1.18 16.98
N LYS A 134 -0.10 -0.48 17.10
CA LYS A 134 -1.27 -0.98 17.84
C LYS A 134 -2.03 -2.06 17.07
N HIS A 135 -1.76 -2.21 15.77
CA HIS A 135 -2.42 -3.16 14.88
C HIS A 135 -1.42 -4.23 14.43
N GLY A 136 -1.61 -5.47 14.86
CA GLY A 136 -0.73 -6.58 14.46
C GLY A 136 -0.66 -6.79 12.94
N LEU A 137 -1.73 -6.46 12.20
CA LEU A 137 -1.76 -6.52 10.73
C LEU A 137 -0.85 -5.50 10.05
N LEU A 138 -0.55 -4.38 10.71
CA LEU A 138 0.31 -3.32 10.18
C LEU A 138 1.76 -3.44 10.69
N THR A 139 2.07 -4.55 11.37
CA THR A 139 3.42 -4.88 11.82
C THR A 139 4.04 -5.89 10.83
N PRO A 140 5.01 -5.47 9.99
CA PRO A 140 5.62 -6.35 9.00
C PRO A 140 6.44 -7.46 9.66
N THR A 141 6.58 -8.57 8.94
CA THR A 141 7.33 -9.76 9.38
C THR A 141 8.57 -10.04 8.52
N GLY A 142 8.90 -9.16 7.57
CA GLY A 142 9.98 -9.38 6.60
C GLY A 142 9.56 -10.25 5.42
N PHE A 143 8.26 -10.31 5.10
CA PHE A 143 7.75 -11.10 3.98
C PHE A 143 7.97 -10.40 2.63
N GLY A 144 8.16 -11.19 1.58
CA GLY A 144 8.22 -10.71 0.20
C GLY A 144 9.61 -10.29 -0.26
N LYS A 145 9.67 -9.39 -1.24
CA LYS A 145 10.93 -8.86 -1.78
C LYS A 145 11.17 -7.46 -1.24
N ARG A 146 12.43 -7.16 -0.96
CA ARG A 146 12.91 -5.83 -0.60
C ARG A 146 12.54 -4.80 -1.66
N THR A 147 12.06 -3.62 -1.26
CA THR A 147 11.63 -2.59 -2.21
C THR A 147 12.84 -2.00 -2.95
N ARG A 148 12.66 -1.69 -4.24
CA ARG A 148 13.73 -1.08 -5.07
C ARG A 148 13.64 0.45 -5.12
N GLY A 149 12.62 1.04 -4.50
CA GLY A 149 12.38 2.48 -4.46
C GLY A 149 12.90 3.18 -3.20
N GLY A 150 13.15 2.43 -2.11
CA GLY A 150 13.93 2.89 -0.98
C GLY A 150 15.40 2.56 -1.22
N THR A 151 16.27 3.55 -1.09
CA THR A 151 17.72 3.51 -1.38
C THR A 151 18.05 3.83 -2.85
N LEU A 152 18.31 5.12 -3.11
CA LEU A 152 19.44 5.51 -3.96
C LEU A 152 20.62 4.60 -3.61
N SER A 153 21.06 3.79 -4.58
CA SER A 153 22.19 2.86 -4.48
C SER A 153 23.24 3.34 -3.46
N LEU A 154 23.36 2.65 -2.33
CA LEU A 154 24.57 2.81 -1.51
C LEU A 154 25.71 2.17 -2.32
N PRO A 155 26.79 2.90 -2.63
CA PRO A 155 27.97 2.27 -3.21
C PRO A 155 28.56 1.31 -2.16
N GLY A 156 28.73 0.04 -2.51
CA GLY A 156 29.52 -0.90 -1.71
C GLY A 156 28.92 -2.26 -1.37
N PHE A 157 27.78 -2.66 -1.95
CA PHE A 157 27.33 -4.04 -1.87
C PHE A 157 26.97 -4.56 -3.26
N GLU A 158 27.95 -5.22 -3.89
CA GLU A 158 27.74 -6.20 -4.98
C GLU A 158 27.36 -7.56 -4.40
#